data_AF-A0A6L7UXG3-F1
#
_entry.id   AF-A0A6L7UXG3-F1
#
_cell.length_a   1.000
_cell.length_b   1.000
_cell.length_c   1.000
_cell.angle_alpha   90.00
_cell.angle_beta   90.00
_cell.angle_gamma   90.00
#
_symmetry.space_group_name_H-M   'P 1'
#
loop_
_entity.id
_entity.type
_entity.pdbx_description
1 polymer ?
#
loop_
_entity_poly.entity_id
_entity_poly.type
_entity_poly.pdbx_seq_one_letter_code
_entity_poly.pdbx_strand_id
1 'polypeptide(L)'
;MAAGSEPERWRQTNVDAPPSWLGGRSEQEEVRACAFCGEVPPPASSFCPNCGRALTAALLPQQGESLTVLFTDIEDSTNLTERLGDLQWEQIIDEHNEIVREELHRHAGFEVKLTGDGFLIAFADGMSALRCAARVQDQVTQVAALRGASWPVSVRMGVHRGDVILRPGGDILGRTVNMAARIMAKGRGGTIVASQALYDDVVRQVAADLWDGLGARRIRGLERRERLYLLRWRDFLEREQERGRPRPQRITMTNGETIDPIDAVLGEPETAAVDA
;
A
#
# COMPACT_ATOMS: atom_id res chain seq x y z
N MET A 1 62.04 5.78 47.55
CA MET A 1 61.43 4.50 47.14
C MET A 1 61.03 3.77 48.42
N ALA A 2 59.78 3.93 48.84
CA ALA A 2 59.17 3.27 50.00
C ALA A 2 57.87 2.66 49.45
N ALA A 3 57.72 1.34 49.40
CA ALA A 3 57.50 0.39 50.50
C ALA A 3 56.00 0.08 50.67
N GLY A 4 55.69 -1.21 50.66
CA GLY A 4 54.45 -1.81 51.15
C GLY A 4 53.52 -2.31 50.04
N SER A 5 52.96 -3.51 50.05
CA SER A 5 53.03 -4.68 50.95
C SER A 5 51.98 -5.65 50.38
N GLU A 6 52.39 -6.82 49.84
CA GLU A 6 52.11 -8.15 50.43
C GLU A 6 50.78 -8.79 49.95
N PRO A 7 50.51 -10.11 50.13
CA PRO A 7 50.80 -11.10 49.08
C PRO A 7 49.62 -12.02 48.68
N GLU A 8 49.92 -12.88 47.69
CA GLU A 8 49.34 -14.18 47.28
C GLU A 8 48.20 -14.79 48.13
N ARG A 9 47.27 -15.52 47.46
CA ARG A 9 47.31 -17.00 47.36
C ARG A 9 45.95 -17.60 46.92
N TRP A 10 46.07 -18.63 46.07
CA TRP A 10 45.21 -19.82 45.82
C TRP A 10 43.85 -19.78 45.10
N ARG A 11 43.61 -20.92 44.43
CA ARG A 11 42.63 -21.32 43.42
C ARG A 11 41.39 -22.01 44.03
N GLN A 12 40.27 -21.88 43.32
CA GLN A 12 39.24 -22.91 43.04
C GLN A 12 38.54 -23.62 44.22
N THR A 13 37.20 -23.53 44.28
CA THR A 13 36.27 -24.48 43.64
C THR A 13 34.81 -24.05 43.85
N ASN A 14 33.94 -24.52 42.94
CA ASN A 14 32.47 -24.44 42.81
C ASN A 14 31.68 -24.15 44.11
N VAL A 15 30.50 -23.51 44.05
CA VAL A 15 29.19 -24.11 43.72
C VAL A 15 28.18 -22.94 43.60
N ASP A 16 27.12 -23.07 42.78
CA ASP A 16 25.97 -22.16 42.58
C ASP A 16 25.94 -21.27 41.32
N ALA A 17 26.25 -21.83 40.14
CA ALA A 17 25.69 -21.30 38.89
C ALA A 17 24.37 -22.03 38.57
N PRO A 18 23.22 -21.33 38.45
CA PRO A 18 21.96 -21.98 38.10
C PRO A 18 22.01 -22.57 36.68
N PRO A 19 21.22 -23.63 36.38
CA PRO A 19 21.26 -24.31 35.10
C PRO A 19 20.95 -23.37 33.93
N SER A 20 21.67 -23.55 32.82
CA SER A 20 21.61 -22.78 31.56
C SER A 20 20.30 -22.89 30.77
N TRP A 21 19.17 -23.18 31.44
CA TRP A 21 17.84 -23.28 30.85
C TRP A 21 16.92 -22.11 31.17
N LEU A 22 17.40 -21.09 31.91
CA LEU A 22 16.81 -19.75 31.87
C LEU A 22 17.25 -19.06 30.58
N GLY A 23 16.76 -19.59 29.46
CA GLY A 23 16.88 -19.01 28.12
C GLY A 23 16.06 -17.73 28.06
N GLY A 24 16.60 -16.66 28.63
CA GLY A 24 16.29 -15.32 28.16
C GLY A 24 16.80 -15.26 26.72
N ARG A 25 15.89 -15.39 25.75
CA ARG A 25 16.15 -14.97 24.38
C ARG A 25 16.53 -13.49 24.48
N SER A 26 17.82 -13.17 24.48
CA SER A 26 18.23 -11.84 24.06
C SER A 26 17.78 -11.76 22.61
N GLU A 27 16.68 -11.08 22.35
CA GLU A 27 16.37 -10.50 21.03
C GLU A 27 17.55 -9.59 20.70
N GLN A 28 18.63 -10.17 20.20
CA GLN A 28 19.54 -9.48 19.32
C GLN A 28 18.71 -9.23 18.07
N GLU A 29 17.97 -8.12 18.06
CA GLU A 29 17.39 -7.56 16.86
C GLU A 29 18.54 -7.37 15.87
N GLU A 30 18.72 -8.36 14.99
CA GLU A 30 19.71 -8.29 13.92
C GLU A 30 19.46 -6.99 13.16
N VAL A 31 20.43 -6.08 13.21
CA VAL A 31 20.42 -4.84 12.45
C VAL A 31 20.40 -5.22 10.98
N ARG A 32 19.19 -5.27 10.40
CA ARG A 32 18.97 -5.73 9.04
C ARG A 32 19.03 -4.55 8.09
N ALA A 33 20.19 -4.32 7.49
CA ALA A 33 20.29 -3.41 6.37
C ALA A 33 19.34 -3.85 5.24
N CYS A 34 18.75 -2.87 4.56
CA CYS A 34 17.99 -3.08 3.35
C CYS A 34 18.88 -3.80 2.33
N ALA A 35 18.47 -4.99 1.90
CA ALA A 35 19.23 -5.80 0.94
C ALA A 35 19.36 -5.15 -0.46
N PHE A 36 18.74 -3.98 -0.68
CA PHE A 36 18.77 -3.26 -1.94
C PHE A 36 19.60 -1.98 -1.89
N CYS A 37 19.25 -1.03 -1.03
CA CYS A 37 19.94 0.26 -0.96
C CYS A 37 20.98 0.34 0.17
N GLY A 38 21.07 -0.67 1.02
CA GLY A 38 21.99 -0.69 2.17
C GLY A 38 21.55 0.18 3.35
N GLU A 39 20.43 0.90 3.24
CA GLU A 39 19.86 1.68 4.36
C GLU A 39 19.67 0.81 5.58
N VAL A 40 19.98 1.33 6.78
CA VAL A 40 19.73 0.62 8.04
C VAL A 40 18.42 1.14 8.61
N PRO A 41 17.29 0.46 8.36
CA PRO A 41 15.99 0.89 8.83
C PRO A 41 15.88 0.79 10.37
N PRO A 42 15.00 1.58 11.00
CA PRO A 42 14.67 1.42 12.41
C PRO A 42 14.20 -0.02 12.73
N PRO A 43 14.41 -0.51 13.97
CA PRO A 43 13.90 -1.81 14.38
C PRO A 43 12.38 -1.92 14.18
N ALA A 44 11.88 -3.14 13.95
CA ALA A 44 10.49 -3.45 13.56
C ALA A 44 9.98 -2.85 12.23
N SER A 45 10.82 -2.17 11.44
CA SER A 45 10.40 -1.67 10.12
C SER A 45 10.06 -2.83 9.19
N SER A 46 8.83 -2.83 8.66
CA SER A 46 8.43 -3.78 7.60
C SER A 46 8.93 -3.35 6.22
N PHE A 47 9.25 -2.06 6.05
CA PHE A 47 9.69 -1.44 4.80
C PHE A 47 10.90 -0.53 5.02
N CYS A 48 11.76 -0.43 4.02
CA CYS A 48 12.92 0.45 4.03
C CYS A 48 12.45 1.92 3.92
N PRO A 49 12.85 2.82 4.83
CA PRO A 49 12.42 4.22 4.78
C PRO A 49 13.01 4.98 3.59
N ASN A 50 14.16 4.54 3.07
CA ASN A 50 14.81 5.18 1.93
C ASN A 50 14.21 4.74 0.59
N CYS A 51 14.03 3.43 0.37
CA CYS A 51 13.62 2.91 -0.94
C CYS A 51 12.26 2.19 -0.96
N GLY A 52 11.49 2.22 0.13
CA GLY A 52 10.15 1.63 0.22
C GLY A 52 10.08 0.09 0.16
N ARG A 53 11.20 -0.61 -0.03
CA ARG A 53 11.21 -2.07 -0.17
C ARG A 53 10.90 -2.80 1.12
N ALA A 54 10.11 -3.86 1.04
CA ALA A 54 9.87 -4.76 2.15
C ALA A 54 11.20 -5.32 2.68
N LEU A 55 11.37 -5.22 4.00
CA LEU A 55 12.55 -5.68 4.70
C LEU A 55 12.44 -7.14 5.08
N THR A 56 11.25 -7.73 5.12
CA THR A 56 11.05 -9.14 5.50
C THR A 56 10.77 -10.03 4.28
N ALA A 57 11.37 -11.23 4.25
CA ALA A 57 11.21 -12.17 3.14
C ALA A 57 9.78 -12.72 3.02
N ALA A 58 9.01 -12.72 4.12
CA ALA A 58 7.61 -13.14 4.14
C ALA A 58 6.68 -12.22 3.33
N LEU A 59 7.11 -10.97 3.09
CA LEU A 59 6.38 -9.99 2.29
C LEU A 59 6.88 -9.94 0.84
N LEU A 60 7.95 -10.69 0.51
CA LEU A 60 8.41 -10.80 -0.86
C LEU A 60 7.62 -11.90 -1.60
N PRO A 61 7.26 -11.66 -2.87
CA PRO A 61 6.70 -12.70 -3.72
C PRO A 61 7.60 -13.94 -3.80
N GLN A 62 7.05 -15.12 -4.06
CA GLN A 62 7.84 -16.31 -4.40
C GLN A 62 7.99 -16.48 -5.92
N GLN A 63 9.04 -17.18 -6.34
CA GLN A 63 9.30 -17.43 -7.76
C GLN A 63 8.14 -18.22 -8.40
N GLY A 64 7.64 -17.74 -9.53
CA GLY A 64 6.56 -18.40 -10.28
C GLY A 64 5.15 -18.08 -9.78
N GLU A 65 4.99 -17.19 -8.80
CA GLU A 65 3.67 -16.69 -8.41
C GLU A 65 3.17 -15.59 -9.35
N SER A 66 1.85 -15.57 -9.59
CA SER A 66 1.20 -14.45 -10.26
C SER A 66 1.07 -13.28 -9.31
N LEU A 67 1.57 -12.11 -9.71
CA LEU A 67 1.42 -10.86 -8.96
C LEU A 67 0.53 -9.89 -9.70
N THR A 68 -0.02 -8.96 -8.93
CA THR A 68 -0.66 -7.77 -9.47
C THR A 68 0.36 -6.66 -9.54
N VAL A 69 0.63 -6.18 -10.75
CA VAL A 69 1.56 -5.09 -11.03
C VAL A 69 0.77 -3.82 -11.29
N LEU A 70 1.06 -2.77 -10.52
CA LEU A 70 0.56 -1.41 -10.67
C LEU A 70 1.70 -0.54 -11.21
N PHE A 71 1.44 0.12 -12.34
CA PHE A 71 2.26 1.22 -12.83
C PHE A 71 1.53 2.54 -12.59
N THR A 72 2.26 3.54 -12.11
CA THR A 72 1.82 4.93 -12.03
C THR A 72 2.74 5.83 -12.84
N ASP A 73 2.23 6.96 -13.28
CA ASP A 73 2.98 7.97 -14.03
C ASP A 73 2.25 9.32 -13.94
N ILE A 74 2.98 10.44 -13.90
CA ILE A 74 2.37 11.77 -13.93
C ILE A 74 2.09 12.16 -15.39
N GLU A 75 0.86 12.58 -15.66
CA GLU A 75 0.49 13.07 -16.99
C GLU A 75 1.16 14.41 -17.28
N ASP A 76 1.73 14.52 -18.48
CA ASP A 76 2.35 15.74 -18.99
C ASP A 76 3.56 16.26 -18.19
N SER A 77 4.23 15.37 -17.45
CA SER A 77 5.34 15.73 -16.56
C SER A 77 6.48 16.48 -17.22
N THR A 78 6.86 16.13 -18.45
CA THR A 78 7.92 16.86 -19.18
C THR A 78 7.57 18.35 -19.36
N ASN A 79 6.33 18.66 -19.75
CA ASN A 79 5.89 20.04 -19.89
C ASN A 79 5.73 20.73 -18.54
N LEU A 80 5.38 20.00 -17.48
CA LEU A 80 5.32 20.53 -16.11
C LEU A 80 6.72 20.92 -15.61
N THR A 81 7.73 20.08 -15.82
CA THR A 81 9.12 20.39 -15.45
C THR A 81 9.61 21.64 -16.18
N GLU A 82 9.38 21.76 -17.49
CA GLU A 82 9.78 22.95 -18.26
C GLU A 82 9.09 24.23 -17.78
N ARG A 83 7.82 24.15 -17.38
CA ARG A 83 7.03 25.32 -16.94
C ARG A 83 7.32 25.76 -15.52
N LEU A 84 7.58 24.82 -14.61
CA LEU A 84 7.77 25.07 -13.17
C LEU A 84 9.24 25.27 -12.80
N GLY A 85 10.15 24.69 -13.60
CA GLY A 85 11.57 24.62 -13.29
C GLY A 85 11.89 23.51 -12.28
N ASP A 86 13.17 23.11 -12.26
CA ASP A 86 13.64 21.90 -11.58
C ASP A 86 13.33 21.87 -10.08
N LEU A 87 13.60 22.96 -9.35
CA LEU A 87 13.42 23.01 -7.89
C LEU A 87 11.95 22.88 -7.46
N GLN A 88 11.04 23.55 -8.18
CA GLN A 88 9.62 23.46 -7.86
C GLN A 88 9.06 22.09 -8.26
N TRP A 89 9.52 21.56 -9.39
CA TRP A 89 9.14 20.22 -9.83
C TRP A 89 9.61 19.13 -8.85
N GLU A 90 10.85 19.24 -8.35
CA GLU A 90 11.42 18.32 -7.36
C GLU A 90 10.56 18.26 -6.08
N GLN A 91 10.15 19.42 -5.54
CA GLN A 91 9.26 19.47 -4.37
C GLN A 91 7.91 18.79 -4.60
N ILE A 92 7.33 18.97 -5.79
CA ILE A 92 6.07 18.33 -6.17
C ILE A 92 6.24 16.81 -6.32
N ILE A 93 7.37 16.37 -6.88
CA ILE A 93 7.70 14.94 -7.01
C ILE A 93 7.89 14.31 -5.64
N ASP A 94 8.58 14.96 -4.71
CA ASP A 94 8.78 14.43 -3.37
C ASP A 94 7.46 14.23 -2.64
N GLU A 95 6.57 15.22 -2.66
CA GLU A 95 5.25 15.09 -2.04
C GLU A 95 4.36 14.06 -2.76
N HIS A 96 4.43 13.97 -4.09
CA HIS A 96 3.76 12.92 -4.84
C HIS A 96 4.25 11.53 -4.42
N ASN A 97 5.57 11.36 -4.29
CA ASN A 97 6.19 10.12 -3.89
C ASN A 97 5.79 9.71 -2.47
N GLU A 98 5.68 10.67 -1.55
CA GLU A 98 5.19 10.45 -0.19
C GLU A 98 3.76 9.91 -0.17
N ILE A 99 2.84 10.51 -0.94
CA ILE A 99 1.46 10.06 -1.08
C ILE A 99 1.41 8.60 -1.58
N VAL A 100 2.18 8.29 -2.63
CA VAL A 100 2.21 6.94 -3.21
C VAL A 100 2.77 5.93 -2.21
N ARG A 101 3.86 6.29 -1.50
CA ARG A 101 4.50 5.43 -0.50
C ARG A 101 3.62 5.17 0.71
N GLU A 102 2.89 6.19 1.18
CA GLU A 102 1.96 6.00 2.28
C GLU A 102 0.90 4.96 1.92
N GLU A 103 0.26 5.10 0.75
CA GLU A 103 -0.81 4.20 0.34
C GLU A 103 -0.32 2.81 -0.05
N LEU A 104 0.87 2.68 -0.66
CA LEU A 104 1.45 1.37 -0.96
C LEU A 104 1.74 0.61 0.33
N HIS A 105 2.31 1.25 1.36
CA HIS A 105 2.58 0.59 2.64
C HIS A 105 1.29 0.17 3.36
N ARG A 106 0.26 1.04 3.38
CA ARG A 106 -1.05 0.73 3.98
C ARG A 106 -1.72 -0.50 3.36
N HIS A 107 -1.45 -0.77 2.08
CA HIS A 107 -2.05 -1.87 1.33
C HIS A 107 -1.08 -3.03 1.06
N ALA A 108 -0.01 -3.14 1.85
CA ALA A 108 1.00 -4.20 1.72
C ALA A 108 1.57 -4.34 0.29
N GLY A 109 1.69 -3.22 -0.40
CA GLY A 109 2.35 -3.10 -1.69
C GLY A 109 3.86 -3.10 -1.56
N PHE A 110 4.52 -3.51 -2.63
CA PHE A 110 5.97 -3.56 -2.72
C PHE A 110 6.48 -2.63 -3.81
N GLU A 111 7.23 -1.60 -3.41
CA GLU A 111 7.94 -0.72 -4.35
C GLU A 111 9.04 -1.53 -5.06
N VAL A 112 8.86 -1.78 -6.35
CA VAL A 112 9.87 -2.45 -7.17
C VAL A 112 10.93 -1.44 -7.59
N LYS A 113 10.50 -0.29 -8.12
CA LYS A 113 11.36 0.83 -8.51
C LYS A 113 10.54 2.06 -8.92
N LEU A 114 11.20 3.22 -8.86
CA LEU A 114 10.78 4.42 -9.56
C LEU A 114 11.07 4.32 -11.06
N THR A 115 10.23 4.94 -11.88
CA THR A 115 10.38 5.03 -13.34
C THR A 115 10.58 6.47 -13.82
N GLY A 116 11.09 7.34 -12.95
CA GLY A 116 11.15 8.78 -13.14
C GLY A 116 10.19 9.46 -12.17
N ASP A 117 9.09 9.96 -12.71
CA ASP A 117 7.94 10.59 -12.05
C ASP A 117 6.79 9.59 -11.77
N GLY A 118 7.09 8.30 -11.83
CA GLY A 118 6.12 7.22 -11.68
C GLY A 118 6.68 6.04 -10.90
N PHE A 119 5.81 5.09 -10.57
CA PHE A 119 6.16 3.92 -9.77
C PHE A 119 5.85 2.62 -10.50
N LEU A 120 6.70 1.63 -10.28
CA LEU A 120 6.39 0.22 -10.45
C LEU A 120 6.18 -0.42 -9.08
N ILE A 121 4.95 -0.86 -8.82
CA ILE A 121 4.54 -1.46 -7.55
C ILE A 121 3.98 -2.86 -7.82
N ALA A 122 4.27 -3.80 -6.92
CA ALA A 122 3.74 -5.15 -6.97
C ALA A 122 2.91 -5.47 -5.72
N PHE A 123 1.86 -6.26 -5.91
CA PHE A 123 0.97 -6.75 -4.85
C PHE A 123 0.73 -8.25 -5.04
N ALA A 124 0.51 -8.97 -3.95
CA ALA A 124 0.18 -10.39 -3.99
C ALA A 124 -1.22 -10.64 -4.60
N ASP A 125 -2.19 -9.76 -4.30
CA ASP A 125 -3.58 -9.87 -4.74
C ASP A 125 -4.06 -8.63 -5.53
N GLY A 126 -5.12 -8.80 -6.33
CA GLY A 126 -5.69 -7.72 -7.13
C GLY A 126 -6.40 -6.64 -6.30
N MET A 127 -6.98 -6.99 -5.17
CA MET A 127 -7.79 -6.08 -4.37
C MET A 127 -6.94 -5.02 -3.67
N SER A 128 -5.83 -5.44 -3.07
CA SER A 128 -4.85 -4.55 -2.44
C SER A 128 -4.31 -3.52 -3.44
N ALA A 129 -4.01 -3.96 -4.67
CA ALA A 129 -3.57 -3.07 -5.74
C ALA A 129 -4.64 -2.03 -6.12
N LEU A 130 -5.91 -2.45 -6.27
CA LEU A 130 -7.00 -1.54 -6.62
C LEU A 130 -7.32 -0.55 -5.49
N ARG A 131 -7.29 -0.99 -4.23
CA ARG A 131 -7.46 -0.10 -3.07
C ARG A 131 -6.35 0.93 -2.98
N CYS A 132 -5.09 0.50 -3.11
CA CYS A 132 -3.95 1.41 -3.17
C CYS A 132 -4.10 2.42 -4.30
N ALA A 133 -4.35 1.95 -5.53
CA ALA A 133 -4.46 2.83 -6.70
C ALA A 133 -5.60 3.85 -6.54
N ALA A 134 -6.77 3.41 -6.05
CA ALA A 134 -7.90 4.30 -5.82
C ALA A 134 -7.62 5.34 -4.72
N ARG A 135 -6.95 4.95 -3.63
CA ARG A 135 -6.57 5.86 -2.55
C ARG A 135 -5.52 6.88 -2.98
N VAL A 136 -4.53 6.48 -3.79
CA VAL A 136 -3.58 7.44 -4.37
C VAL A 136 -4.30 8.45 -5.26
N GLN A 137 -5.24 8.01 -6.12
CA GLN A 137 -6.04 8.95 -6.93
C GLN A 137 -6.85 9.93 -6.07
N ASP A 138 -7.45 9.43 -4.99
CA ASP A 138 -8.22 10.24 -4.05
C ASP A 138 -7.34 11.30 -3.36
N GLN A 139 -6.22 10.89 -2.76
CA GLN A 139 -5.29 11.81 -2.09
C GLN A 139 -4.73 12.87 -3.04
N VAL A 140 -4.23 12.47 -4.22
CA VAL A 140 -3.73 13.42 -5.23
C VAL A 140 -4.81 14.40 -5.66
N THR A 141 -6.06 13.94 -5.83
CA THR A 141 -7.18 14.81 -6.17
C THR A 141 -7.52 15.79 -5.04
N GLN A 142 -7.46 15.35 -3.78
CA GLN A 142 -7.70 16.22 -2.63
C GLN A 142 -6.64 17.31 -2.52
N VAL A 143 -5.35 16.97 -2.67
CA VAL A 143 -4.26 17.96 -2.70
C VAL A 143 -4.47 18.95 -3.85
N ALA A 144 -4.82 18.46 -5.05
CA ALA A 144 -5.13 19.31 -6.20
C ALA A 144 -6.31 20.26 -5.91
N ALA A 145 -7.36 19.79 -5.23
CA ALA A 145 -8.52 20.61 -4.88
C ALA A 145 -8.18 21.70 -3.86
N LEU A 146 -7.30 21.41 -2.90
CA LEU A 146 -6.87 22.37 -1.87
C LEU A 146 -5.91 23.43 -2.42
N ARG A 147 -5.04 23.05 -3.36
CA ARG A 147 -3.92 23.88 -3.84
C ARG A 147 -4.17 24.52 -5.20
N GLY A 148 -5.11 23.99 -5.97
CA GLY A 148 -5.44 24.49 -7.30
C GLY A 148 -4.22 24.52 -8.21
N ALA A 149 -3.91 25.69 -8.79
CA ALA A 149 -2.85 25.83 -9.78
C ALA A 149 -1.43 25.52 -9.26
N SER A 150 -1.19 25.52 -7.95
CA SER A 150 0.13 25.14 -7.39
C SER A 150 0.34 23.63 -7.32
N TRP A 151 -0.69 22.81 -7.60
CA TRP A 151 -0.57 21.37 -7.76
C TRP A 151 -1.15 20.92 -9.12
N PRO A 152 -0.36 20.98 -10.20
CA PRO A 152 -0.83 20.62 -11.54
C PRO A 152 -0.76 19.11 -11.83
N VAL A 153 -0.47 18.27 -10.82
CA VAL A 153 -0.24 16.84 -11.00
C VAL A 153 -1.54 16.07 -11.19
N SER A 154 -1.58 15.25 -12.23
CA SER A 154 -2.61 14.24 -12.43
C SER A 154 -1.95 12.90 -12.75
N VAL A 155 -2.34 11.84 -12.04
CA VAL A 155 -1.67 10.54 -12.13
C VAL A 155 -2.48 9.60 -13.00
N ARG A 156 -1.83 8.94 -13.95
CA ARG A 156 -2.43 7.82 -14.69
C ARG A 156 -1.91 6.50 -14.14
N MET A 157 -2.77 5.48 -14.12
CA MET A 157 -2.42 4.19 -13.55
C MET A 157 -2.85 3.03 -14.44
N GLY A 158 -2.04 1.98 -14.44
CA GLY A 158 -2.34 0.72 -15.13
C GLY A 158 -2.07 -0.48 -14.24
N VAL A 159 -3.03 -1.39 -14.19
CA VAL A 159 -2.98 -2.55 -13.30
C VAL A 159 -3.19 -3.84 -14.08
N HIS A 160 -2.30 -4.81 -13.87
CA HIS A 160 -2.34 -6.09 -14.54
C HIS A 160 -1.88 -7.21 -13.61
N ARG A 161 -2.57 -8.35 -13.67
CA ARG A 161 -2.20 -9.55 -12.94
C ARG A 161 -1.61 -10.60 -13.87
N GLY A 162 -0.51 -11.21 -13.47
CA GLY A 162 0.12 -12.29 -14.22
C GLY A 162 1.44 -12.74 -13.61
N ASP A 163 2.03 -13.76 -14.20
CA ASP A 163 3.28 -14.35 -13.71
C ASP A 163 4.46 -13.39 -13.87
N VAL A 164 5.32 -13.34 -12.86
CA VAL A 164 6.54 -12.54 -12.88
C VAL A 164 7.75 -13.41 -12.60
N ILE A 165 8.91 -12.96 -13.09
CA ILE A 165 10.20 -13.52 -12.72
C ILE A 165 10.82 -12.57 -11.70
N LEU A 166 11.08 -13.06 -10.50
CA LEU A 166 11.73 -12.25 -9.47
C LEU A 166 13.24 -12.31 -9.68
N ARG A 167 13.89 -11.18 -9.47
CA ARG A 167 15.34 -11.04 -9.54
C ARG A 167 15.91 -10.72 -8.16
N PRO A 168 17.20 -10.99 -7.93
CA PRO A 168 17.89 -10.53 -6.74
C PRO A 168 17.67 -9.03 -6.51
N GLY A 169 17.55 -8.62 -5.25
CA GLY A 169 17.26 -7.23 -4.89
C GLY A 169 15.80 -6.81 -5.06
N GLY A 170 14.89 -7.74 -5.39
CA GLY A 170 13.45 -7.47 -5.47
C GLY A 170 13.02 -6.78 -6.77
N ASP A 171 13.80 -6.86 -7.84
CA ASP A 171 13.31 -6.43 -9.16
C ASP A 171 12.39 -7.52 -9.76
N ILE A 172 11.43 -7.10 -10.59
CA ILE A 172 10.53 -8.02 -11.29
C ILE A 172 10.67 -7.82 -12.79
N LEU A 173 10.70 -8.93 -13.54
CA LEU A 173 10.79 -8.93 -14.99
C LEU A 173 9.71 -9.83 -15.59
N GLY A 174 9.43 -9.60 -16.87
CA GLY A 174 8.59 -10.47 -17.66
C GLY A 174 7.51 -9.73 -18.42
N ARG A 175 6.64 -10.51 -19.06
CA ARG A 175 5.55 -10.01 -19.90
C ARG A 175 4.55 -9.18 -19.09
N THR A 176 4.29 -9.55 -17.84
CA THR A 176 3.36 -8.88 -16.92
C THR A 176 3.75 -7.43 -16.65
N VAL A 177 5.04 -7.17 -16.40
CA VAL A 177 5.57 -5.81 -16.18
C VAL A 177 5.37 -4.95 -17.44
N ASN A 178 5.77 -5.46 -18.59
CA ASN A 178 5.62 -4.76 -19.86
C ASN A 178 4.15 -4.52 -20.22
N MET A 179 3.27 -5.47 -19.89
CA MET A 179 1.83 -5.36 -20.11
C MET A 179 1.23 -4.24 -19.24
N ALA A 180 1.53 -4.24 -17.94
CA ALA A 180 1.03 -3.23 -17.00
C ALA A 180 1.42 -1.80 -17.43
N ALA A 181 2.68 -1.58 -17.82
CA ALA A 181 3.14 -0.30 -18.34
C ALA A 181 2.37 0.13 -19.62
N ARG A 182 2.12 -0.81 -20.53
CA ARG A 182 1.38 -0.53 -21.77
C ARG A 182 -0.11 -0.28 -21.54
N ILE A 183 -0.69 -0.86 -20.50
CA ILE A 183 -2.06 -0.61 -20.06
C ILE A 183 -2.18 0.78 -19.46
N MET A 184 -1.25 1.16 -18.57
CA MET A 184 -1.16 2.51 -18.00
C MET A 184 -1.08 3.57 -19.11
N ALA A 185 -0.27 3.33 -20.15
CA ALA A 185 -0.16 4.21 -21.31
C ALA A 185 -1.45 4.35 -22.17
N LYS A 186 -2.51 3.59 -21.89
CA LYS A 186 -3.85 3.78 -22.49
C LYS A 186 -4.76 4.67 -21.64
N GLY A 187 -4.37 4.95 -20.40
CA GLY A 187 -5.06 5.87 -19.50
C GLY A 187 -4.66 7.33 -19.73
N ARG A 188 -5.37 8.19 -19.01
CA ARG A 188 -5.11 9.63 -18.85
C ARG A 188 -4.95 9.95 -17.37
N GLY A 189 -4.54 11.17 -17.04
CA GLY A 189 -4.53 11.66 -15.67
C GLY A 189 -5.87 11.42 -14.97
N GLY A 190 -5.83 10.95 -13.72
CA GLY A 190 -7.01 10.63 -12.91
C GLY A 190 -7.68 9.29 -13.20
N THR A 191 -7.10 8.46 -14.08
CA THR A 191 -7.69 7.16 -14.47
C THR A 191 -6.90 5.96 -13.96
N ILE A 192 -7.63 4.88 -13.67
CA ILE A 192 -7.06 3.56 -13.35
C ILE A 192 -7.55 2.59 -14.42
N VAL A 193 -6.62 2.09 -15.24
CA VAL A 193 -6.92 1.15 -16.32
C VAL A 193 -6.48 -0.26 -15.91
N ALA A 194 -7.37 -1.23 -16.08
CA ALA A 194 -7.13 -2.63 -15.75
C ALA A 194 -7.13 -3.53 -16.99
N SER A 195 -6.30 -4.56 -16.97
CA SER A 195 -6.39 -5.70 -17.91
C SER A 195 -7.62 -6.59 -17.68
N GLN A 196 -7.92 -7.44 -18.65
CA GLN A 196 -8.87 -8.55 -18.46
C GLN A 196 -8.46 -9.47 -17.32
N ALA A 197 -7.18 -9.85 -17.24
CA ALA A 197 -6.69 -10.77 -16.22
C ALA A 197 -6.94 -10.25 -14.80
N LEU A 198 -6.77 -8.94 -14.58
CA LEU A 198 -7.10 -8.33 -13.29
C LEU A 198 -8.61 -8.30 -13.05
N TYR A 199 -9.40 -7.91 -14.05
CA TYR A 199 -10.86 -7.88 -13.94
C TYR A 199 -11.40 -9.26 -13.52
N ASP A 200 -10.92 -10.34 -14.15
CA ASP A 200 -11.33 -11.70 -13.85
C ASP A 200 -10.91 -12.14 -12.42
N ASP A 201 -9.73 -11.71 -11.96
CA ASP A 201 -9.23 -12.00 -10.61
C ASP A 201 -10.10 -11.42 -9.49
N VAL A 202 -10.67 -10.23 -9.73
CA VAL A 202 -11.42 -9.47 -8.71
C VAL A 202 -12.93 -9.45 -8.94
N VAL A 203 -13.44 -10.14 -9.96
CA VAL A 203 -14.84 -10.06 -10.41
C VAL A 203 -15.85 -10.47 -9.32
N ARG A 204 -15.44 -11.29 -8.35
CA ARG A 204 -16.31 -11.69 -7.22
C ARG A 204 -16.36 -10.65 -6.11
N GLN A 205 -15.35 -9.78 -6.04
CA GLN A 205 -15.15 -8.80 -4.98
C GLN A 205 -15.56 -7.38 -5.43
N VAL A 206 -15.33 -7.04 -6.70
CA VAL A 206 -15.69 -5.75 -7.32
C VAL A 206 -16.88 -5.93 -8.24
N ALA A 207 -17.95 -5.19 -7.97
CA ALA A 207 -19.16 -5.24 -8.79
C ALA A 207 -18.91 -4.75 -10.23
N ALA A 208 -19.60 -5.36 -11.19
CA ALA A 208 -19.38 -5.12 -12.62
C ALA A 208 -19.69 -3.68 -13.06
N ASP A 209 -20.60 -2.99 -12.38
CA ASP A 209 -21.01 -1.61 -12.66
C ASP A 209 -19.97 -0.54 -12.25
N LEU A 210 -18.92 -0.95 -11.54
CA LEU A 210 -17.75 -0.13 -11.24
C LEU A 210 -16.73 -0.11 -12.38
N TRP A 211 -16.97 -0.84 -13.46
CA TRP A 211 -16.04 -0.98 -14.56
C TRP A 211 -16.62 -0.45 -15.87
N ASP A 212 -15.97 0.56 -16.44
CA ASP A 212 -16.25 1.01 -17.79
C ASP A 212 -15.41 0.20 -18.79
N GLY A 213 -16.08 -0.61 -19.61
CA GLY A 213 -15.42 -1.43 -20.63
C GLY A 213 -14.84 -0.58 -21.76
N LEU A 214 -13.51 -0.46 -21.82
CA LEU A 214 -12.84 0.19 -22.96
C LEU A 214 -12.83 -0.71 -24.20
N GLY A 215 -13.08 -2.01 -24.03
CA GLY A 215 -13.12 -2.99 -25.11
C GLY A 215 -11.74 -3.47 -25.56
N ALA A 216 -11.69 -4.28 -26.62
CA ALA A 216 -10.44 -4.88 -27.08
C ALA A 216 -9.53 -3.85 -27.77
N ARG A 217 -8.31 -3.66 -27.29
CA ARG A 217 -7.31 -2.72 -27.80
C ARG A 217 -6.05 -3.47 -28.25
N ARG A 218 -5.43 -2.99 -29.32
CA ARG A 218 -4.12 -3.50 -29.73
C ARG A 218 -3.07 -2.90 -28.81
N ILE A 219 -2.32 -3.77 -28.14
CA ILE A 219 -1.17 -3.39 -27.34
C ILE A 219 0.08 -3.67 -28.19
N ARG A 220 1.00 -2.71 -28.26
CA ARG A 220 2.23 -2.84 -29.05
C ARG A 220 2.98 -4.09 -28.59
N GLY A 221 3.42 -4.94 -29.51
CA GLY A 221 4.18 -6.15 -29.18
C GLY A 221 3.36 -7.33 -28.66
N LEU A 222 2.03 -7.29 -28.81
CA LEU A 222 1.16 -8.44 -28.59
C LEU A 222 0.38 -8.75 -29.87
N GLU A 223 0.28 -10.03 -30.19
CA GLU A 223 -0.46 -10.50 -31.37
C GLU A 223 -1.97 -10.40 -31.17
N ARG A 224 -2.45 -10.61 -29.94
CA ARG A 224 -3.87 -10.55 -29.57
C ARG A 224 -4.26 -9.16 -29.06
N ARG A 225 -5.52 -8.79 -29.29
CA ARG A 225 -6.12 -7.60 -28.68
C ARG A 225 -6.45 -7.92 -27.22
N GLU A 226 -6.07 -7.00 -26.33
CA GLU A 226 -6.33 -7.10 -24.89
C GLU A 226 -7.60 -6.30 -24.57
N ARG A 227 -8.51 -6.86 -23.78
CA ARG A 227 -9.65 -6.10 -23.29
C ARG A 227 -9.23 -5.28 -22.07
N LEU A 228 -9.58 -4.00 -22.10
CA LEU A 228 -9.26 -3.07 -21.03
C LEU A 228 -10.53 -2.55 -20.36
N TYR A 229 -10.38 -2.20 -19.09
CA TYR A 229 -11.43 -1.67 -18.24
C TYR A 229 -10.93 -0.42 -17.54
N LEU A 230 -11.80 0.55 -17.32
CA LEU A 230 -11.53 1.70 -16.46
C LEU A 230 -12.30 1.51 -15.16
N LEU A 231 -11.60 1.60 -14.03
CA LEU A 231 -12.24 1.53 -12.72
C LEU A 231 -12.84 2.89 -12.38
N ARG A 232 -14.14 2.91 -12.05
CA ARG A 232 -14.83 4.03 -11.42
C ARG A 232 -14.41 4.13 -9.96
N TRP A 233 -13.20 4.65 -9.75
CA TRP A 233 -12.48 4.53 -8.47
C TRP A 233 -13.13 5.30 -7.32
N ARG A 234 -13.88 6.38 -7.60
CA ARG A 234 -14.65 7.12 -6.59
C ARG A 234 -15.75 6.23 -6.00
N ASP A 235 -16.63 5.73 -6.85
CA ASP A 235 -17.70 4.79 -6.49
C ASP A 235 -17.14 3.51 -5.83
N PHE A 236 -15.96 3.05 -6.26
CA PHE A 236 -15.27 1.92 -5.64
C PHE A 236 -14.88 2.21 -4.19
N LEU A 237 -14.29 3.37 -3.90
CA LEU A 237 -13.93 3.76 -2.54
C LEU A 237 -15.16 3.96 -1.65
N GLU A 238 -16.22 4.57 -2.17
CA GLU A 238 -17.48 4.75 -1.44
C GLU A 238 -18.03 3.40 -0.97
N ARG A 239 -18.08 2.40 -1.86
CA ARG A 239 -18.55 1.04 -1.50
C ARG A 239 -17.64 0.32 -0.52
N GLU A 240 -16.33 0.51 -0.61
CA GLU A 240 -15.39 -0.09 0.35
C GLU A 240 -15.54 0.54 1.74
N GLN A 241 -15.82 1.85 1.82
CA GLN A 241 -16.14 2.51 3.09
C GLN A 241 -17.45 1.98 3.70
N GLU A 242 -18.48 1.79 2.88
CA GLU A 242 -19.76 1.20 3.33
C GLU A 242 -19.60 -0.23 3.85
N ARG A 243 -18.81 -1.06 3.17
CA ARG A 243 -18.48 -2.44 3.61
C ARG A 243 -17.72 -2.47 4.93
N GLY A 244 -16.84 -1.49 5.16
CA GLY A 244 -16.06 -1.35 6.39
C GLY A 244 -16.83 -0.74 7.56
N ARG A 245 -18.00 -0.12 7.33
CA ARG A 245 -18.80 0.47 8.40
C ARG A 245 -19.35 -0.64 9.30
N PRO A 246 -19.10 -0.59 10.63
CA PRO A 246 -19.65 -1.59 11.54
C PRO A 246 -21.18 -1.59 11.40
N ARG A 247 -21.76 -2.76 11.13
CA ARG A 247 -23.22 -2.91 11.17
C ARG A 247 -23.68 -2.52 12.58
N PRO A 248 -24.68 -1.63 12.74
CA PRO A 248 -25.20 -1.33 14.07
C PRO A 248 -25.61 -2.66 14.72
N GLN A 249 -24.98 -2.99 15.84
CA GLN A 249 -25.37 -4.16 16.61
C GLN A 249 -26.74 -3.84 17.21
N ARG A 250 -27.75 -4.62 16.86
CA ARG A 250 -29.05 -4.58 17.55
C ARG A 250 -28.80 -4.97 19.00
N ILE A 251 -28.92 -4.01 19.92
CA ILE A 251 -28.86 -4.29 21.34
C ILE A 251 -30.15 -5.04 21.68
N THR A 252 -30.02 -6.32 22.06
CA THR A 252 -31.14 -7.08 22.62
C THR A 252 -31.12 -6.80 24.12
N MET A 253 -32.13 -6.08 24.60
CA MET A 253 -32.28 -5.81 26.03
C MET A 253 -32.69 -7.11 26.75
N THR A 254 -32.39 -7.21 28.04
CA THR A 254 -32.68 -8.40 28.89
C THR A 254 -34.19 -8.72 29.01
N ASN A 255 -35.06 -7.81 28.57
CA ASN A 255 -36.51 -7.98 28.48
C ASN A 255 -36.99 -8.51 27.11
N GLY A 256 -36.08 -8.79 26.16
CA GLY A 256 -36.41 -9.33 24.83
C GLY A 256 -36.81 -8.28 23.79
N GLU A 257 -36.79 -7.00 24.14
CA GLU A 257 -37.05 -5.91 23.19
C GLU A 257 -35.77 -5.54 22.42
N THR A 258 -35.93 -5.30 21.13
CA THR A 258 -34.84 -4.88 20.25
C THR A 258 -35.08 -3.45 19.82
N ILE A 259 -34.20 -2.54 20.25
CA ILE A 259 -34.35 -1.11 20.02
C ILE A 259 -33.30 -0.66 18.99
N ASP A 260 -33.67 0.27 18.11
CA ASP A 260 -32.72 0.92 17.19
C ASP A 260 -31.74 1.80 18.00
N PRO A 261 -30.42 1.83 17.71
CA PRO A 261 -29.44 2.54 18.54
C PRO A 261 -29.69 4.05 18.68
N ILE A 262 -30.47 4.64 17.77
CA ILE A 262 -30.85 6.05 17.79
C ILE A 262 -31.92 6.33 18.85
N ASP A 263 -32.90 5.44 19.00
CA ASP A 263 -33.99 5.58 19.97
C ASP A 263 -33.51 5.36 21.42
N ALA A 264 -32.41 4.63 21.60
CA ALA A 264 -31.79 4.42 22.92
C ALA A 264 -31.05 5.66 23.46
N VAL A 265 -30.66 6.60 22.58
CA VAL A 265 -29.91 7.82 22.96
C VAL A 265 -30.84 9.01 23.19
N LEU A 266 -31.99 9.02 22.52
CA LEU A 266 -33.01 10.05 22.69
C LEU A 266 -34.08 9.51 23.63
N GLY A 267 -33.81 9.57 24.94
CA GLY A 267 -34.82 9.29 25.97
C GLY A 267 -36.11 10.01 25.64
N GLU A 268 -37.22 9.27 25.63
CA GLU A 268 -38.53 9.79 25.22
C GLU A 268 -38.90 11.06 26.00
N PRO A 269 -39.48 12.09 25.35
CA PRO A 269 -40.01 13.22 26.07
C PRO A 269 -41.27 12.76 26.82
N GLU A 270 -41.20 12.92 28.14
CA GLU A 270 -42.28 12.84 29.12
C GLU A 270 -43.59 13.40 28.54
N THR A 271 -44.52 12.54 28.16
CA THR A 271 -45.86 12.96 27.75
C THR A 271 -46.61 13.46 28.96
N ALA A 272 -46.75 14.79 29.04
CA ALA A 272 -47.67 15.48 29.92
C ALA A 272 -49.08 14.88 29.80
N ALA A 273 -49.59 14.30 30.89
CA ALA A 273 -51.01 14.04 31.06
C ALA A 273 -51.66 15.30 31.65
N VAL A 274 -52.59 15.85 30.88
CA VAL A 274 -53.49 16.95 31.19
C VAL A 274 -54.82 16.38 31.69
N ASP A 275 -55.40 17.06 32.70
CA ASP A 275 -56.77 17.05 33.25
C ASP A 275 -57.26 15.87 34.11
N ALA A 276 -57.48 16.11 35.43
CA ALA A 276 -58.69 16.72 36.01
C ALA A 276 -58.51 17.02 37.51
#